data_AF-A0AB36JS10-F1
#
_entry.id   AF-A0AB36JS10-F1
#
_cell.length_a   1.000
_cell.length_b   1.000
_cell.length_c   1.000
_cell.angle_alpha   90.00
_cell.angle_beta   90.00
_cell.angle_gamma   90.00
#
_symmetry.space_group_name_H-M   'P 1'
#
loop_
_entity.id
_entity.type
_entity.pdbx_description
1 polymer ?
#
loop_
_entity_poly.entity_id
_entity_poly.type
_entity_poly.pdbx_seq_one_letter_code
_entity_poly.pdbx_strand_id
1 'polypeptide(L)'
;MPTMCIGIEACSGAHYWAREFNKLGHDTRIMAAKYVGPYRTKGKNDLNDAVAICDAVQRPNSRFIPVKSPERQAILATHRVREHWVNERTALIN
;
A
#
# COMPACT_ATOMS: atom_id res chain seq x y z
N MET A 1 18.05 12.62 12.32
CA MET A 1 16.65 13.09 12.15
C MET A 1 15.78 12.40 13.19
N PRO A 2 14.73 13.04 13.72
CA PRO A 2 13.80 12.38 14.64
C PRO A 2 13.04 11.27 13.93
N THR A 3 12.75 10.19 14.64
CA THR A 3 11.89 9.11 14.17
C THR A 3 10.47 9.65 14.00
N MET A 4 9.87 9.42 12.83
CA MET A 4 8.52 9.90 12.51
C MET A 4 7.64 8.75 12.06
N CYS A 5 6.32 8.89 12.29
CA CYS A 5 5.33 8.01 11.70
C CYS A 5 5.07 8.44 10.25
N ILE A 6 5.19 7.50 9.30
CA ILE A 6 4.98 7.73 7.88
C ILE A 6 3.80 6.88 7.42
N GLY A 7 2.70 7.53 7.00
CA GLY A 7 1.56 6.88 6.37
C GLY A 7 1.78 6.73 4.86
N ILE A 8 1.51 5.55 4.31
CA ILE A 8 1.59 5.28 2.86
C ILE A 8 0.32 4.60 2.40
N GLU A 9 -0.33 5.11 1.36
CA GLU A 9 -1.39 4.37 0.67
C GLU A 9 -0.80 3.23 -0.16
N ALA A 10 -1.44 2.06 -0.10
CA ALA A 10 -1.04 0.88 -0.84
C ALA A 10 -1.05 1.15 -2.37
N CYS A 11 0.15 1.22 -2.94
CA CYS A 11 0.43 1.31 -4.35
C CYS A 11 1.53 0.31 -4.74
N SER A 12 1.88 0.24 -6.03
CA SER A 12 2.94 -0.65 -6.53
C SER A 12 4.29 -0.41 -5.83
N GLY A 13 4.63 0.85 -5.54
CA GLY A 13 5.86 1.26 -4.87
C GLY A 13 5.82 1.26 -3.34
N ALA A 14 4.65 1.08 -2.71
CA ALA A 14 4.48 1.29 -1.27
C ALA A 14 5.39 0.39 -0.42
N HIS A 15 5.53 -0.89 -0.81
CA HIS A 15 6.39 -1.82 -0.08
C HIS A 15 7.87 -1.49 -0.21
N TYR A 16 8.32 -0.96 -1.35
CA TYR A 16 9.70 -0.52 -1.51
C TYR A 16 10.00 0.66 -0.58
N TRP A 17 9.20 1.73 -0.68
CA TRP A 17 9.39 2.93 0.12
C TRP A 17 9.26 2.66 1.62
N ALA A 18 8.32 1.81 2.04
CA ALA A 18 8.20 1.44 3.44
C ALA A 18 9.44 0.74 3.99
N ARG A 19 10.14 -0.08 3.18
CA ARG A 19 11.41 -0.68 3.59
C ARG A 19 12.51 0.37 3.70
N GLU A 20 12.62 1.28 2.74
CA GLU A 20 13.62 2.34 2.78
C GLU A 20 13.43 3.28 3.98
N PHE A 21 12.20 3.70 4.26
CA PHE A 21 11.92 4.52 5.43
C PHE A 21 12.14 3.78 6.76
N ASN A 22 11.81 2.50 6.83
CA ASN A 22 12.11 1.69 8.02
C ASN A 22 13.61 1.53 8.25
N LYS A 23 14.43 1.40 7.19
CA LYS A 23 15.91 1.38 7.32
C LYS A 23 16.46 2.69 7.89
N LEU A 24 15.80 3.81 7.61
CA LEU A 24 16.13 5.13 8.17
C LEU A 24 15.60 5.32 9.61
N GLY A 25 14.90 4.33 10.18
CA GLY A 25 14.38 4.35 11.55
C GLY A 25 12.98 4.96 11.72
N HIS A 26 12.25 5.19 10.63
CA HIS A 26 10.86 5.69 10.70
C HIS A 26 9.87 4.56 10.97
N ASP A 27 8.75 4.88 11.63
CA ASP A 27 7.61 3.97 11.79
C ASP A 27 6.71 4.08 10.55
N THR A 28 6.94 3.20 9.56
CA THR A 28 6.18 3.25 8.30
C THR A 28 4.97 2.33 8.31
N ARG A 29 3.80 2.89 8.00
CA ARG A 29 2.51 2.21 8.05
C ARG A 29 1.81 2.29 6.71
N ILE A 30 1.61 1.13 6.07
CA ILE A 30 0.90 1.02 4.79
C ILE A 30 -0.60 0.84 5.05
N MET A 31 -1.47 1.59 4.36
CA MET A 31 -2.93 1.50 4.46
C MET A 31 -3.56 1.18 3.11
N ALA A 32 -4.62 0.37 3.09
CA ALA A 32 -5.38 0.16 1.85
C ALA A 32 -6.18 1.42 1.48
N ALA A 33 -6.34 1.69 0.18
CA ALA A 33 -7.12 2.82 -0.33
C ALA A 33 -8.53 2.93 0.29
N LYS A 34 -9.19 1.79 0.54
CA LYS A 34 -10.52 1.73 1.18
C LYS A 34 -10.56 2.30 2.59
N TYR A 35 -9.43 2.31 3.31
CA TYR A 35 -9.33 2.88 4.65
C TYR A 35 -8.93 4.36 4.62
N VAL A 36 -8.34 4.83 3.52
CA VAL A 36 -8.02 6.25 3.30
C VAL A 36 -9.23 7.02 2.76
N GLY A 37 -10.01 6.39 1.88
CA GLY A 37 -11.16 6.99 1.20
C GLY A 37 -12.13 7.79 2.10
N PRO A 38 -12.54 7.28 3.27
CA PRO A 38 -13.43 8.02 4.19
C PRO A 38 -12.87 9.35 4.70
N TYR A 39 -11.55 9.56 4.67
CA TYR A 39 -10.89 10.78 5.13
C TYR A 39 -10.69 11.80 3.99
N ARG A 40 -11.02 11.44 2.75
CA ARG A 40 -10.87 12.35 1.61
C ARG A 40 -12.07 13.28 1.54
N THR A 41 -11.82 14.58 1.65
CA THR A 41 -12.88 15.62 1.70
C THR A 41 -13.38 16.06 0.32
N LYS A 42 -12.59 15.82 -0.74
CA LYS A 42 -12.88 16.25 -2.12
C LYS A 42 -12.51 15.12 -3.10
N GLY A 43 -12.60 15.42 -4.42
CA GLY A 43 -12.17 14.51 -5.47
C GLY A 43 -10.72 14.03 -5.33
N LYS A 44 -10.39 12.93 -6.01
CA LYS A 44 -9.05 12.33 -5.93
C LYS A 44 -8.00 13.25 -6.57
N ASN A 45 -7.00 13.64 -5.78
CA ASN A 45 -5.77 14.30 -6.21
C ASN A 45 -4.70 14.12 -5.12
N ASP A 46 -3.44 14.41 -5.45
CA ASP A 46 -2.31 14.15 -4.56
C ASP A 46 -2.41 14.90 -3.22
N LEU A 47 -2.92 16.15 -3.24
CA LEU A 47 -3.07 16.96 -2.04
C LEU A 47 -4.10 16.35 -1.08
N ASN A 48 -5.28 16.01 -1.59
CA ASN A 48 -6.35 15.44 -0.80
C ASN A 48 -5.98 14.04 -0.30
N ASP A 49 -5.23 13.27 -1.09
CA ASP A 49 -4.70 11.97 -0.69
C ASP A 49 -3.67 12.10 0.43
N ALA A 50 -2.73 13.04 0.34
CA ALA A 50 -1.75 13.29 1.39
C ALA A 50 -2.42 13.67 2.73
N VAL A 51 -3.41 14.56 2.70
CA VAL A 51 -4.19 14.94 3.89
C VAL A 51 -4.96 13.75 4.46
N ALA A 52 -5.67 13.01 3.61
CA ALA A 52 -6.45 11.84 4.03
C ALA A 52 -5.56 10.74 4.64
N ILE A 53 -4.38 10.49 4.07
CA ILE A 53 -3.39 9.54 4.61
C ILE A 53 -2.88 10.01 5.96
N CYS A 54 -2.56 11.30 6.09
CA CYS A 54 -2.09 11.89 7.35
C CYS A 54 -3.15 11.76 8.47
N ASP A 55 -4.42 11.97 8.15
CA ASP A 55 -5.51 11.81 9.11
C ASP A 55 -5.76 10.33 9.45
N ALA A 56 -5.73 9.45 8.44
CA ALA A 56 -6.00 8.02 8.61
C ALA A 56 -4.92 7.32 9.46
N VAL A 57 -3.64 7.66 9.26
CA VAL A 57 -2.54 6.97 9.96
C VAL A 57 -2.54 7.23 11.47
N GLN A 58 -3.12 8.35 11.90
CA GLN A 58 -3.24 8.75 13.31
C GLN A 58 -4.39 8.06 14.05
N ARG A 59 -5.30 7.38 13.34
CA ARG A 59 -6.48 6.78 13.98
C ARG A 59 -6.10 5.47 14.69
N PRO A 60 -6.58 5.25 15.93
CA PRO A 60 -6.25 4.06 16.71
C PRO A 60 -6.80 2.77 16.12
N ASN A 61 -7.92 2.85 15.38
CA ASN A 61 -8.58 1.69 14.76
C ASN A 61 -8.16 1.44 13.31
N SER A 62 -7.08 2.09 12.84
CA SER A 62 -6.59 1.91 11.47
C SER A 62 -6.00 0.53 11.26
N ARG A 63 -6.35 -0.08 10.13
CA ARG A 63 -5.82 -1.38 9.70
C ARG A 63 -4.66 -1.18 8.75
N PHE A 64 -3.47 -1.60 9.19
CA PHE A 64 -2.24 -1.49 8.42
C PHE A 64 -1.89 -2.81 7.73
N ILE A 65 -1.30 -2.69 6.55
CA ILE A 65 -0.78 -3.81 5.76
C ILE A 65 0.68 -4.05 6.19
N PRO A 66 1.07 -5.28 6.53
CA PRO A 66 2.46 -5.56 6.87
C PRO A 66 3.37 -5.32 5.67
N VAL A 67 4.52 -4.69 5.94
CA VAL A 67 5.57 -4.48 4.93
C VAL A 67 6.15 -5.83 4.53
N LYS A 68 6.06 -6.17 3.24
CA LYS A 68 6.61 -7.43 2.72
C LYS A 68 8.09 -7.28 2.41
N SER A 69 8.84 -8.36 2.64
CA SER A 69 10.20 -8.47 2.13
C SER A 69 10.20 -8.52 0.59
N PRO A 70 11.31 -8.16 -0.08
CA PRO A 70 11.42 -8.28 -1.53
C PRO A 70 11.08 -9.68 -2.05
N GLU A 71 11.51 -10.72 -1.33
CA GLU A 71 11.31 -12.13 -1.71
C GLU A 71 9.82 -12.51 -1.63
N ARG A 72 9.14 -12.12 -0.53
CA ARG A 72 7.69 -12.32 -0.37
C ARG A 72 6.90 -11.55 -1.42
N GLN A 73 7.34 -10.34 -1.77
CA GLN A 73 6.73 -9.52 -2.81
C GLN A 73 6.90 -10.16 -4.20
N ALA A 74 8.08 -10.73 -4.49
CA ALA A 74 8.37 -11.43 -5.73
C ALA A 74 7.51 -12.70 -5.90
N ILE A 75 7.43 -13.53 -4.86
CA ILE A 75 6.58 -14.74 -4.86
C ILE A 75 5.12 -14.36 -5.17
N LEU A 76 4.59 -13.33 -4.52
CA LEU A 76 3.23 -12.86 -4.77
C LEU A 76 3.04 -12.38 -6.22
N ALA A 77 4.04 -11.70 -6.78
CA ALA A 77 3.99 -11.26 -8.17
C ALA A 77 3.93 -12.46 -9.13
N THR A 78 4.72 -13.50 -8.91
CA THR A 78 4.67 -14.74 -9.70
C THR A 78 3.30 -15.41 -9.63
N HIS A 79 2.69 -15.49 -8.44
CA HIS A 79 1.33 -16.02 -8.29
C HIS A 79 0.30 -15.23 -9.10
N ARG A 80 0.37 -13.90 -9.07
CA ARG A 80 -0.55 -13.04 -9.84
C ARG A 80 -0.38 -13.21 -11.35
N VAL A 81 0.85 -13.31 -11.84
CA VAL A 81 1.12 -13.56 -13.27
C VAL A 81 0.51 -14.90 -13.70
N ARG A 82 0.71 -15.96 -12.90
CA ARG A 82 0.12 -17.27 -13.16
C ARG A 82 -1.41 -17.22 -13.20
N GLU A 83 -2.02 -16.58 -12.20
CA GLU A 83 -3.48 -16.43 -12.11
C GLU A 83 -4.04 -15.71 -13.34
N HIS A 84 -3.38 -14.63 -13.75
CA HIS A 84 -3.74 -13.88 -14.96
C HIS A 84 -3.71 -14.77 -16.21
N TRP A 85 -2.63 -15.51 -16.44
CA TRP A 85 -2.53 -16.43 -17.59
C TRP A 85 -3.58 -17.55 -17.57
N VAL A 86 -3.91 -18.09 -16.39
CA VAL A 86 -4.98 -19.10 -16.27
C VAL A 86 -6.32 -18.51 -16.69
N ASN A 87 -6.63 -17.28 -16.25
CA ASN A 87 -7.85 -16.58 -16.62
C ASN A 87 -7.91 -16.28 -18.12
N GLU A 88 -6.82 -15.77 -18.71
CA GLU A 88 -6.73 -15.50 -20.16
C GLU A 88 -6.92 -16.78 -20.99
N ARG A 89 -6.22 -17.86 -20.63
CA ARG A 89 -6.37 -19.15 -21.32
C ARG A 89 -7.80 -19.67 -21.24
N THR A 90 -8.45 -19.52 -20.08
CA THR A 90 -9.83 -19.98 -19.88
C THR A 90 -10.82 -19.15 -20.69
N ALA A 91 -10.59 -17.84 -20.83
CA ALA A 91 -11.43 -16.95 -21.63
C ALA A 91 -11.28 -17.15 -23.15
N LEU A 92 -10.16 -17.70 -23.62
CA LEU A 92 -9.95 -18.02 -25.04
C LEU A 92 -10.51 -19.38 -25.47
N ILE A 93 -10.71 -20.31 -24.51
CA ILE A 93 -11.20 -21.66 -24.79
C ILE A 93 -12.75 -21.73 -24.74
N ASN A 94 -13.39 -20.89 -23.93
CA ASN A 94 -14.85 -20.79 -23.81
C ASN A 94 -15.40 -19.69 -24.73
#